data_AF-A0A3C0NUH7-F1
#
_entry.id   AF-A0A3C0NUH7-F1
#
_cell.length_a   1.000
_cell.length_b   1.000
_cell.length_c   1.000
_cell.angle_alpha   90.00
_cell.angle_beta   90.00
_cell.angle_gamma   90.00
#
_symmetry.space_group_name_H-M   'P 1'
#
loop_
_entity.id
_entity.type
_entity.pdbx_description
1 polymer ?
#
loop_
_entity_poly.entity_id
_entity_poly.type
_entity_poly.pdbx_seq_one_letter_code
_entity_poly.pdbx_strand_id
1 'polypeptide(L)'
;MSDLLKQYRNQIDGIDEQMLKLVNERAKIARQIGSLKEDGVIYRPEREAQILRRLQEHNAGPLSQEAVSHIFRAVMSNCRALEKELSIAFLGPLGTYSEEAALKQFGQGRTAVVCGSIDEVFRTIEANQADYGVVPVENSTEGAIGLTLDLLLVSPLKICGEVALPVHHCLLSRQQNIAQISHVFSHAQSLSQCHEWLNKNLPKAQREAVTSNARAAQMIHELVSAEGTFAAAIASKRAAELFDLNVLAENIEDDPKNTTRFLVLGTHDVTPSGRDKTSLVMSAKNQPGAVVQLLEPLSRHGVSMTKFES
;
A
#
# COMPACT_ATOMS: atom_id res chain seq x y z
N MET A 1 -19.87 14.56 37.43
CA MET A 1 -19.49 13.90 36.15
C MET A 1 -19.16 14.91 35.05
N SER A 2 -19.99 15.96 34.81
CA SER A 2 -19.69 17.03 33.83
C SER A 2 -18.33 17.71 34.03
N ASP A 3 -17.97 18.06 35.27
CA ASP A 3 -16.78 18.90 35.50
C ASP A 3 -15.47 18.13 35.42
N LEU A 4 -15.45 16.85 35.85
CA LEU A 4 -14.29 15.98 35.68
C LEU A 4 -14.01 15.71 34.18
N LEU A 5 -15.07 15.53 33.40
CA LEU A 5 -14.96 15.36 31.95
C LEU A 5 -14.46 16.65 31.26
N LYS A 6 -14.90 17.83 31.71
CA LYS A 6 -14.36 19.11 31.24
C LYS A 6 -12.88 19.27 31.60
N GLN A 7 -12.47 18.88 32.81
CA GLN A 7 -11.06 18.93 33.22
C GLN A 7 -10.18 18.05 32.33
N TYR A 8 -10.59 16.81 32.04
CA TYR A 8 -9.83 15.94 31.13
C TYR A 8 -9.79 16.47 29.70
N ARG A 9 -10.88 17.05 29.19
CA ARG A 9 -10.86 17.71 27.87
C ARG A 9 -9.85 18.85 27.79
N ASN A 10 -9.84 19.73 28.79
CA ASN A 10 -8.87 20.83 28.83
C ASN A 10 -7.41 20.32 28.92
N GLN A 11 -7.18 19.19 29.59
CA GLN A 11 -5.85 18.55 29.60
C GLN A 11 -5.46 18.03 28.22
N ILE A 12 -6.38 17.39 27.50
CA ILE A 12 -6.17 16.93 26.12
C ILE A 12 -5.89 18.13 25.20
N ASP A 13 -6.69 19.19 25.27
CA ASP A 13 -6.49 20.39 24.46
C ASP A 13 -5.08 20.99 24.67
N GLY A 14 -4.61 21.04 25.92
CA GLY A 14 -3.25 21.49 26.24
C GLY A 14 -2.15 20.58 25.69
N ILE A 15 -2.37 19.25 25.65
CA ILE A 15 -1.44 18.30 25.01
C ILE A 15 -1.46 18.47 23.50
N ASP A 16 -2.64 18.65 22.88
CA ASP A 16 -2.80 18.86 21.45
C ASP A 16 -2.05 20.12 20.97
N GLU A 17 -2.12 21.21 21.74
CA GLU A 17 -1.34 22.43 21.47
C GLU A 17 0.17 22.19 21.54
N GLN A 18 0.64 21.37 22.49
CA GLN A 18 2.06 21.01 22.60
C GLN A 18 2.50 20.12 21.43
N MET A 19 1.69 19.14 21.05
CA MET A 19 1.94 18.29 19.89
C MET A 19 2.04 19.14 18.61
N LEU A 20 1.12 20.09 18.42
CA LEU A 20 1.16 21.00 17.27
C LEU A 20 2.44 21.84 17.24
N LYS A 21 2.88 22.37 18.39
CA LYS A 21 4.17 23.11 18.49
C LYS A 21 5.35 22.23 18.08
N LEU A 22 5.46 21.02 18.63
CA LEU A 22 6.54 20.09 18.33
C LEU A 22 6.55 19.63 16.86
N VAL A 23 5.37 19.35 16.29
CA VAL A 23 5.25 18.98 14.87
C VAL A 23 5.66 20.15 13.96
N ASN A 24 5.27 21.39 14.30
CA ASN A 24 5.69 22.58 13.57
C ASN A 24 7.19 22.87 13.67
N GLU A 25 7.79 22.67 14.85
CA GLU A 25 9.24 22.78 15.03
C GLU A 25 9.98 21.74 14.18
N ARG A 26 9.51 20.49 14.19
CA ARG A 26 10.02 19.43 13.32
C ARG A 26 9.91 19.82 11.83
N ALA A 27 8.78 20.36 11.42
CA ALA A 27 8.54 20.80 10.04
C ALA A 27 9.50 21.93 9.60
N LYS A 28 9.78 22.90 10.49
CA LYS A 28 10.77 23.96 10.23
C LYS A 28 12.16 23.39 10.02
N ILE A 29 12.58 22.45 10.88
CA ILE A 29 13.89 21.79 10.77
C ILE A 29 13.97 20.97 9.48
N ALA A 30 12.93 20.21 9.14
CA ALA A 30 12.87 19.44 7.90
C ALA A 30 13.05 20.35 6.67
N ARG A 31 12.33 21.48 6.63
CA ARG A 31 12.48 22.48 5.56
C ARG A 31 13.91 23.05 5.47
N GLN A 32 14.56 23.31 6.59
CA GLN A 32 15.97 23.77 6.61
C GLN A 32 16.91 22.69 6.08
N ILE A 33 16.71 21.42 6.47
CA ILE A 33 17.49 20.29 5.94
C ILE A 33 17.30 20.17 4.42
N GLY A 34 16.07 20.31 3.92
CA GLY A 34 15.79 20.31 2.48
C GLY A 34 16.57 21.38 1.72
N SER A 35 16.73 22.58 2.30
CA SER A 35 17.49 23.68 1.68
C SER A 35 19.02 23.47 1.65
N LEU A 36 19.54 22.56 2.48
CA LEU A 36 20.97 22.26 2.60
C LEU A 36 21.42 21.06 1.76
N LYS A 37 20.48 20.31 1.17
CA LYS A 37 20.77 19.12 0.37
C LYS A 37 21.12 19.50 -1.06
N GLU A 38 22.38 19.29 -1.43
CA GLU A 38 22.87 19.45 -2.81
C GLU A 38 22.58 18.22 -3.70
N ASP A 39 22.34 17.05 -3.09
CA ASP A 39 22.18 15.76 -3.77
C ASP A 39 20.77 15.51 -4.34
N GLY A 40 19.78 16.36 -4.01
CA GLY A 40 18.40 16.25 -4.50
C GLY A 40 17.60 15.04 -3.96
N VAL A 41 18.22 14.14 -3.19
CA VAL A 41 17.58 12.93 -2.63
C VAL A 41 16.84 13.29 -1.34
N ILE A 42 15.54 13.52 -1.49
CA ILE A 42 14.67 13.98 -0.40
C ILE A 42 14.16 12.81 0.45
N TYR A 43 13.73 11.73 -0.20
CA TYR A 43 13.20 10.55 0.49
C TYR A 43 14.30 9.53 0.78
N ARG A 44 14.47 9.21 2.07
CA ARG A 44 15.45 8.25 2.58
C ARG A 44 14.74 7.17 3.41
N PRO A 45 14.27 6.09 2.78
CA PRO A 45 13.43 5.08 3.44
C PRO A 45 14.14 4.39 4.62
N GLU A 46 15.46 4.25 4.57
CA GLU A 46 16.26 3.69 5.64
C GLU A 46 16.20 4.52 6.91
N ARG A 47 16.21 5.86 6.77
CA ARG A 47 16.17 6.79 7.91
C ARG A 47 14.80 6.76 8.56
N GLU A 48 13.74 6.71 7.76
CA GLU A 48 12.37 6.57 8.27
C GLU A 48 12.20 5.25 9.02
N ALA A 49 12.70 4.14 8.47
CA ALA A 49 12.65 2.83 9.12
C ALA A 49 13.37 2.83 10.50
N GLN A 50 14.56 3.43 10.58
CA GLN A 50 15.29 3.58 11.84
C GLN A 50 14.52 4.42 12.87
N ILE A 51 13.93 5.54 12.46
CA ILE A 51 13.16 6.42 13.34
C ILE A 51 11.93 5.69 13.88
N LEU A 52 11.16 5.02 13.01
CA LEU A 52 9.96 4.29 13.41
C LEU A 52 10.28 3.16 14.39
N ARG A 53 11.33 2.37 14.12
CA ARG A 53 11.77 1.30 15.01
C ARG A 53 12.13 1.83 16.39
N ARG A 54 12.94 2.91 16.44
CA ARG A 54 13.31 3.55 17.70
C ARG A 54 12.07 4.02 18.46
N LEU A 55 11.10 4.65 17.79
CA LEU A 55 9.87 5.12 18.44
C LEU A 55 9.00 3.97 18.96
N GLN A 56 8.94 2.85 18.24
CA GLN A 56 8.24 1.64 18.70
C GLN A 56 8.92 1.00 19.91
N GLU A 57 10.25 0.96 19.95
CA GLU A 57 11.03 0.45 21.09
C GLU A 57 10.86 1.30 22.35
N HIS A 58 10.67 2.62 22.20
CA HIS A 58 10.44 3.55 23.31
C HIS A 58 8.96 3.71 23.69
N ASN A 59 8.05 3.07 22.96
CA ASN A 59 6.62 3.18 23.22
C ASN A 59 6.21 2.36 24.45
N ALA A 60 5.97 3.04 25.57
CA ALA A 60 5.46 2.42 26.80
C ALA A 60 3.92 2.33 26.86
N GLY A 61 3.22 2.65 25.77
CA GLY A 61 1.75 2.63 25.66
C GLY A 61 1.11 4.00 25.82
N PRO A 62 -0.24 4.10 25.80
CA PRO A 62 -1.22 3.02 25.58
C PRO A 62 -1.45 2.65 24.11
N LEU A 63 -0.81 3.36 23.17
CA LEU A 63 -0.97 3.14 21.74
C LEU A 63 -0.28 1.83 21.30
N SER A 64 -0.87 1.13 20.32
CA SER A 64 -0.23 -0.01 19.68
C SER A 64 0.98 0.44 18.85
N GLN A 65 1.93 -0.48 18.62
CA GLN A 65 3.11 -0.21 17.79
C GLN A 65 2.73 0.18 16.35
N GLU A 66 1.61 -0.34 15.86
CA GLU A 66 1.04 0.01 14.55
C GLU A 66 0.51 1.44 14.54
N ALA A 67 -0.30 1.83 15.55
CA ALA A 67 -0.81 3.18 15.68
C ALA A 67 0.31 4.23 15.75
N VAL A 68 1.37 3.96 16.52
CA VAL A 68 2.57 4.82 16.57
C VAL A 68 3.18 4.97 15.17
N SER A 69 3.33 3.87 14.43
CA SER A 69 3.90 3.92 13.09
C SER A 69 3.06 4.77 12.14
N HIS A 70 1.73 4.64 12.18
CA HIS A 70 0.82 5.43 11.35
C HIS A 70 0.92 6.92 11.64
N ILE A 71 0.87 7.32 12.93
CA ILE A 71 0.95 8.72 13.35
C ILE A 71 2.27 9.34 12.87
N PHE A 72 3.40 8.70 13.18
CA PHE A 72 4.70 9.27 12.84
C PHE A 72 4.99 9.20 11.33
N ARG A 73 4.52 8.21 10.58
CA ARG A 73 4.58 8.24 9.10
C ARG A 73 3.79 9.42 8.53
N ALA A 74 2.61 9.70 9.05
CA ALA A 74 1.81 10.85 8.60
C ALA A 74 2.55 12.17 8.87
N VAL A 75 3.13 12.33 10.06
CA VAL A 75 3.96 13.51 10.40
C VAL A 75 5.18 13.61 9.47
N MET A 76 5.90 12.51 9.25
CA MET A 76 7.07 12.48 8.36
C MET A 76 6.70 12.83 6.92
N SER A 77 5.62 12.25 6.39
CA SER A 77 5.08 12.54 5.06
C SER A 77 4.73 14.01 4.88
N ASN A 78 3.98 14.60 5.81
CA ASN A 78 3.58 16.01 5.74
C ASN A 78 4.78 16.95 5.83
N CYS A 79 5.76 16.66 6.69
CA CYS A 79 6.98 17.48 6.74
C CYS A 79 7.81 17.36 5.45
N ARG A 80 7.89 16.17 4.84
CA ARG A 80 8.62 15.94 3.60
C ARG A 80 7.96 16.64 2.41
N ALA A 81 6.64 16.70 2.38
CA ALA A 81 5.90 17.45 1.35
C ALA A 81 6.21 18.96 1.36
N LEU A 82 6.70 19.52 2.48
CA LEU A 82 7.20 20.90 2.55
C LEU A 82 8.58 21.08 1.90
N GLU A 83 9.37 20.00 1.75
CA GLU A 83 10.65 20.02 1.05
C GLU A 83 10.44 19.91 -0.47
N LYS A 84 9.66 18.92 -0.90
CA LYS A 84 9.23 18.71 -2.29
C LYS A 84 8.01 17.77 -2.30
N GLU A 85 7.04 18.08 -3.14
CA GLU A 85 5.97 17.15 -3.44
C GLU A 85 6.50 16.02 -4.33
N LEU A 86 6.47 14.78 -3.82
CA LEU A 86 6.96 13.61 -4.55
C LEU A 86 5.91 13.12 -5.53
N SER A 87 6.34 12.78 -6.74
CA SER A 87 5.54 12.14 -7.77
C SER A 87 5.69 10.61 -7.67
N ILE A 88 4.58 9.90 -7.48
CA ILE A 88 4.57 8.45 -7.24
C ILE A 88 3.76 7.76 -8.33
N ALA A 89 4.43 6.97 -9.16
CA ALA A 89 3.81 6.15 -10.20
C ALA A 89 3.26 4.83 -9.62
N PHE A 90 2.07 4.41 -10.05
CA PHE A 90 1.52 3.11 -9.67
C PHE A 90 0.52 2.61 -10.70
N LEU A 91 0.27 1.29 -10.67
CA LEU A 91 -0.71 0.66 -11.54
C LEU A 91 -2.13 1.13 -11.18
N GLY A 92 -2.80 1.77 -12.12
CA GLY A 92 -4.16 2.24 -12.03
C GLY A 92 -5.22 1.16 -12.28
N PRO A 93 -6.50 1.57 -12.33
CA PRO A 93 -6.99 2.94 -12.09
C PRO A 93 -6.93 3.36 -10.61
N LEU A 94 -7.38 4.58 -10.29
CA LEU A 94 -7.58 5.01 -8.90
C LEU A 94 -8.59 4.10 -8.18
N GLY A 95 -8.40 3.88 -6.88
CA GLY A 95 -9.17 2.96 -6.04
C GLY A 95 -8.58 1.55 -5.97
N THR A 96 -7.45 1.28 -6.65
CA THR A 96 -6.76 -0.02 -6.59
C THR A 96 -5.89 -0.17 -5.35
N TYR A 97 -5.53 -1.42 -5.04
CA TYR A 97 -4.59 -1.72 -3.95
C TYR A 97 -3.20 -1.12 -4.18
N SER A 98 -2.80 -0.88 -5.43
CA SER A 98 -1.54 -0.18 -5.75
C SER A 98 -1.56 1.27 -5.27
N GLU A 99 -2.67 1.99 -5.46
CA GLU A 99 -2.83 3.35 -4.92
C GLU A 99 -2.74 3.32 -3.38
N GLU A 100 -3.45 2.39 -2.75
CA GLU A 100 -3.51 2.22 -1.29
C GLU A 100 -2.13 1.89 -0.70
N ALA A 101 -1.38 0.95 -1.30
CA ALA A 101 -0.01 0.63 -0.89
C ALA A 101 0.89 1.86 -0.99
N ALA A 102 0.72 2.62 -2.06
CA ALA A 102 1.46 3.85 -2.24
C ALA A 102 1.05 4.90 -1.17
N LEU A 103 -0.24 5.06 -0.84
CA LEU A 103 -0.74 5.99 0.19
C LEU A 103 -0.18 5.60 1.56
N LYS A 104 -0.14 4.31 1.88
CA LYS A 104 0.40 3.77 3.12
C LYS A 104 1.88 4.12 3.31
N GLN A 105 2.66 4.12 2.23
CA GLN A 105 4.10 4.41 2.28
C GLN A 105 4.42 5.90 2.27
N PHE A 106 3.81 6.65 1.35
CA PHE A 106 4.17 8.04 1.08
C PHE A 106 3.24 9.05 1.73
N GLY A 107 2.07 8.65 2.23
CA GLY A 107 1.03 9.53 2.76
C GLY A 107 0.29 10.31 1.67
N GLN A 108 -0.46 11.34 2.07
CA GLN A 108 -1.29 12.14 1.16
C GLN A 108 -0.55 13.29 0.46
N GLY A 109 0.60 13.74 0.98
CA GLY A 109 1.38 14.86 0.41
C GLY A 109 2.23 14.45 -0.81
N ARG A 110 1.57 13.97 -1.87
CA ARG A 110 2.20 13.44 -3.07
C ARG A 110 1.35 13.70 -4.32
N THR A 111 2.02 13.76 -5.46
CA THR A 111 1.39 13.73 -6.78
C THR A 111 1.24 12.27 -7.22
N ALA A 112 0.01 11.83 -7.47
CA ALA A 112 -0.25 10.50 -8.01
C ALA A 112 -0.05 10.48 -9.53
N VAL A 113 0.78 9.55 -10.02
CA VAL A 113 0.93 9.28 -11.46
C VAL A 113 0.31 7.91 -11.75
N VAL A 114 -0.85 7.90 -12.40
CA VAL A 114 -1.63 6.68 -12.64
C VAL A 114 -1.21 6.09 -13.98
N CYS A 115 -0.66 4.87 -13.95
CA CYS A 115 -0.21 4.16 -15.14
C CYS A 115 -1.23 3.07 -15.52
N GLY A 116 -1.39 2.78 -16.82
CA GLY A 116 -2.25 1.72 -17.33
C GLY A 116 -1.65 0.32 -17.25
N SER A 117 -0.33 0.20 -17.04
CA SER A 117 0.36 -1.09 -16.92
C SER A 117 1.58 -1.01 -15.98
N ILE A 118 2.07 -2.17 -15.53
CA ILE A 118 3.29 -2.25 -14.70
C ILE A 118 4.51 -1.77 -15.49
N ASP A 119 4.64 -2.15 -16.77
CA ASP A 119 5.72 -1.70 -17.66
C ASP A 119 5.75 -0.17 -17.80
N GLU A 120 4.58 0.46 -17.88
CA GLU A 120 4.49 1.93 -17.90
C GLU A 120 5.00 2.56 -16.60
N VAL A 121 4.72 1.97 -15.42
CA VAL A 121 5.28 2.45 -14.14
C VAL A 121 6.81 2.48 -14.19
N PHE A 122 7.46 1.43 -14.70
CA PHE A 122 8.91 1.39 -14.84
C PHE A 122 9.40 2.50 -15.77
N ARG A 123 8.81 2.62 -16.97
CA ARG A 123 9.18 3.64 -17.96
C ARG A 123 9.01 5.06 -17.43
N THR A 124 7.95 5.34 -16.68
CA THR A 124 7.69 6.66 -16.09
C THR A 124 8.80 7.07 -15.13
N ILE A 125 9.31 6.14 -14.30
CA ILE A 125 10.41 6.42 -13.37
C ILE A 125 11.73 6.58 -14.14
N GLU A 126 12.00 5.69 -15.10
CA GLU A 126 13.21 5.75 -15.93
C GLU A 126 13.29 7.06 -16.74
N ALA A 127 12.14 7.57 -17.19
CA ALA A 127 12.02 8.87 -17.87
C ALA A 127 12.08 10.08 -16.91
N ASN A 128 12.26 9.87 -15.60
CA ASN A 128 12.21 10.90 -14.55
C ASN A 128 10.88 11.69 -14.53
N GLN A 129 9.78 11.07 -14.96
CA GLN A 129 8.43 11.64 -14.88
C GLN A 129 7.75 11.34 -13.54
N ALA A 130 8.27 10.35 -12.80
CA ALA A 130 7.94 10.08 -11.40
C ALA A 130 9.22 9.90 -10.58
N ASP A 131 9.23 10.36 -9.33
CA ASP A 131 10.36 10.18 -8.42
C ASP A 131 10.48 8.72 -7.95
N TYR A 132 9.34 8.05 -7.75
CA TYR A 132 9.25 6.65 -7.35
C TYR A 132 8.11 5.95 -8.04
N GLY A 133 8.12 4.62 -8.03
CA GLY A 133 6.91 3.85 -8.32
C GLY A 133 6.66 2.71 -7.36
N VAL A 134 5.40 2.32 -7.28
CA VAL A 134 4.90 1.25 -6.42
C VAL A 134 4.29 0.17 -7.29
N VAL A 135 4.93 -0.99 -7.29
CA VAL A 135 4.52 -2.14 -8.13
C VAL A 135 4.28 -3.37 -7.26
N PRO A 136 3.23 -4.15 -7.53
CA PRO A 136 3.01 -5.41 -6.83
C PRO A 136 4.03 -6.44 -7.34
N VAL A 137 4.62 -7.20 -6.43
CA VAL A 137 5.58 -8.27 -6.78
C VAL A 137 5.06 -9.66 -6.42
N GLU A 138 4.18 -9.75 -5.44
CA GLU A 138 3.72 -11.03 -4.91
C GLU A 138 2.38 -10.87 -4.18
N ASN A 139 1.51 -11.84 -4.33
CA ASN A 139 0.31 -12.00 -3.53
C ASN A 139 0.38 -13.35 -2.79
N SER A 140 0.00 -13.39 -1.50
CA SER A 140 0.08 -14.61 -0.70
C SER A 140 -0.77 -15.77 -1.23
N THR A 141 -1.84 -15.47 -1.96
CA THR A 141 -2.79 -16.44 -2.49
C THR A 141 -2.44 -16.85 -3.92
N GLU A 142 -1.93 -15.92 -4.75
CA GLU A 142 -1.64 -16.19 -6.18
C GLU A 142 -0.17 -16.40 -6.52
N GLY A 143 0.74 -16.11 -5.58
CA GLY A 143 2.17 -16.22 -5.81
C GLY A 143 2.77 -14.96 -6.43
N ALA A 144 3.90 -15.12 -7.11
CA ALA A 144 4.66 -14.00 -7.66
C ALA A 144 4.05 -13.43 -8.95
N ILE A 145 4.27 -12.14 -9.15
CA ILE A 145 3.84 -11.42 -10.35
C ILE A 145 5.04 -11.39 -11.31
N GLY A 146 5.08 -12.35 -12.22
CA GLY A 146 6.20 -12.59 -13.13
C GLY A 146 6.63 -11.35 -13.90
N LEU A 147 5.69 -10.56 -14.43
CA LEU A 147 5.98 -9.33 -15.17
C LEU A 147 6.84 -8.34 -14.36
N THR A 148 6.56 -8.17 -13.07
CA THR A 148 7.35 -7.28 -12.20
C THR A 148 8.77 -7.83 -12.03
N LEU A 149 8.92 -9.15 -11.85
CA LEU A 149 10.23 -9.80 -11.71
C LEU A 149 11.06 -9.68 -13.00
N ASP A 150 10.43 -9.88 -14.16
CA ASP A 150 11.08 -9.75 -15.47
C ASP A 150 11.55 -8.32 -15.73
N LEU A 151 10.72 -7.32 -15.39
CA LEU A 151 11.08 -5.91 -15.54
C LEU A 151 12.24 -5.50 -14.61
N LEU A 152 12.28 -6.04 -13.37
CA LEU A 152 13.40 -5.81 -12.45
C LEU A 152 14.75 -6.34 -12.97
N LEU A 153 14.74 -7.33 -13.86
CA LEU A 153 15.96 -7.88 -14.44
C LEU A 153 16.57 -6.99 -15.52
N VAL A 154 15.74 -6.28 -16.27
CA VAL A 154 16.15 -5.48 -17.42
C VAL A 154 16.26 -3.98 -17.11
N SER A 155 15.57 -3.53 -16.06
CA SER A 155 15.54 -2.13 -15.65
C SER A 155 16.75 -1.76 -14.78
N PRO A 156 17.28 -0.53 -14.91
CA PRO A 156 18.30 -0.02 -13.99
C PRO A 156 17.75 0.37 -12.61
N LEU A 157 16.43 0.37 -12.44
CA LEU A 157 15.77 0.79 -11.19
C LEU A 157 16.17 -0.09 -10.00
N LYS A 158 16.17 0.53 -8.83
CA LYS A 158 16.54 -0.09 -7.55
C LYS A 158 15.33 -0.23 -6.65
N ILE A 159 15.31 -1.30 -5.86
CA ILE A 159 14.31 -1.49 -4.80
C ILE A 159 14.72 -0.61 -3.62
N CYS A 160 13.97 0.46 -3.40
CA CYS A 160 14.19 1.40 -2.30
C CYS A 160 13.42 1.01 -1.03
N GLY A 161 12.41 0.14 -1.15
CA GLY A 161 11.62 -0.32 -0.01
C GLY A 161 10.57 -1.33 -0.40
N GLU A 162 9.85 -1.83 0.60
CA GLU A 162 8.72 -2.74 0.41
C GLU A 162 7.54 -2.36 1.30
N VAL A 163 6.34 -2.68 0.83
CA VAL A 163 5.08 -2.45 1.54
C VAL A 163 4.27 -3.74 1.50
N ALA A 164 3.96 -4.29 2.66
CA ALA A 164 2.97 -5.36 2.79
C ALA A 164 1.59 -4.75 3.06
N LEU A 165 0.62 -5.04 2.18
CA LEU A 165 -0.75 -4.58 2.30
C LEU A 165 -1.70 -5.77 2.43
N PRO A 166 -2.35 -5.95 3.59
CA PRO A 166 -3.48 -6.87 3.72
C PRO A 166 -4.59 -6.47 2.75
N VAL A 167 -5.09 -7.44 1.99
CA VAL A 167 -6.14 -7.26 0.99
C VAL A 167 -7.46 -7.56 1.66
N HIS A 168 -8.18 -6.50 2.01
CA HIS A 168 -9.55 -6.59 2.50
C HIS A 168 -10.52 -6.23 1.38
N HIS A 169 -11.50 -7.10 1.16
CA HIS A 169 -12.56 -6.89 0.18
C HIS A 169 -13.79 -6.34 0.88
N CYS A 170 -14.38 -5.29 0.30
CA CYS A 170 -15.62 -4.70 0.76
C CYS A 170 -16.72 -4.88 -0.29
N LEU A 171 -17.94 -5.18 0.16
CA LEU A 171 -19.12 -5.11 -0.70
C LEU A 171 -19.63 -3.67 -0.73
N LEU A 172 -19.56 -3.04 -1.90
CA LEU A 172 -19.89 -1.64 -2.12
C LEU A 172 -21.16 -1.50 -2.93
N SER A 173 -22.07 -0.61 -2.52
CA SER A 173 -23.26 -0.26 -3.31
C SER A 173 -23.74 1.14 -2.99
N ARG A 174 -24.57 1.74 -3.85
CA ARG A 174 -25.34 2.93 -3.47
C ARG A 174 -26.61 2.60 -2.69
N GLN A 175 -27.12 1.37 -2.83
CA GLN A 175 -28.22 0.90 -2.01
C GLN A 175 -27.74 0.67 -0.59
N GLN A 176 -28.61 0.84 0.41
CA GLN A 176 -28.30 0.53 1.80
C GLN A 176 -28.70 -0.90 2.18
N ASN A 177 -29.64 -1.50 1.44
CA ASN A 177 -30.16 -2.81 1.76
C ASN A 177 -29.48 -3.89 0.93
N ILE A 178 -28.64 -4.68 1.60
CA ILE A 178 -27.95 -5.84 1.03
C ILE A 178 -28.89 -6.86 0.39
N ALA A 179 -30.10 -7.05 0.93
CA ALA A 179 -31.02 -8.09 0.47
C ALA A 179 -31.62 -7.80 -0.92
N GLN A 180 -31.51 -6.56 -1.39
CA GLN A 180 -32.03 -6.17 -2.70
C GLN A 180 -31.01 -6.42 -3.82
N ILE A 181 -29.73 -6.62 -3.50
CA ILE A 181 -28.66 -6.79 -4.48
C ILE A 181 -28.89 -8.03 -5.35
N SER A 182 -29.00 -7.82 -6.66
CA SER A 182 -29.21 -8.86 -7.68
C SER A 182 -27.97 -9.11 -8.55
N HIS A 183 -27.05 -8.15 -8.65
CA HIS A 183 -25.80 -8.30 -9.41
C HIS A 183 -24.58 -7.88 -8.58
N VAL A 184 -23.50 -8.63 -8.69
CA VAL A 184 -22.21 -8.34 -8.06
C VAL A 184 -21.11 -8.31 -9.12
N PHE A 185 -20.44 -7.18 -9.26
CA PHE A 185 -19.34 -6.97 -10.20
C PHE A 185 -18.00 -6.93 -9.47
N SER A 186 -16.98 -7.60 -10.00
CA SER A 186 -15.61 -7.44 -9.52
C SER A 186 -14.62 -8.07 -10.48
N HIS A 187 -13.32 -7.99 -10.20
CA HIS A 187 -12.35 -8.83 -10.89
C HIS A 187 -12.64 -10.32 -10.62
N ALA A 188 -12.36 -11.19 -11.60
CA ALA A 188 -12.62 -12.63 -11.49
C ALA A 188 -11.97 -13.26 -10.24
N GLN A 189 -10.75 -12.83 -9.93
CA GLN A 189 -10.02 -13.23 -8.72
C GLN A 189 -10.76 -12.84 -7.43
N SER A 190 -11.19 -11.58 -7.32
CA SER A 190 -11.89 -11.10 -6.11
C SER A 190 -13.24 -11.82 -5.92
N LEU A 191 -13.95 -12.13 -7.00
CA LEU A 191 -15.15 -12.96 -6.93
C LEU A 191 -14.86 -14.37 -6.40
N SER A 192 -13.72 -14.95 -6.81
CA SER A 192 -13.29 -16.27 -6.32
C SER A 192 -12.82 -16.24 -4.86
N GLN A 193 -12.21 -15.13 -4.43
CA GLN A 193 -11.72 -14.93 -3.06
C GLN A 193 -12.81 -14.57 -2.06
N CYS A 194 -14.03 -14.29 -2.51
CA CYS A 194 -15.18 -13.97 -1.66
C CYS A 194 -16.31 -14.99 -1.85
N HIS A 195 -15.99 -16.19 -2.33
CA HIS A 195 -16.98 -17.14 -2.81
C HIS A 195 -17.86 -17.67 -1.67
N GLU A 196 -17.26 -17.98 -0.52
CA GLU A 196 -18.01 -18.51 0.62
C GLU A 196 -18.98 -17.48 1.17
N TRP A 197 -18.51 -16.24 1.33
CA TRP A 197 -19.35 -15.14 1.82
C TRP A 197 -20.49 -14.84 0.86
N LEU A 198 -20.23 -14.81 -0.46
CA LEU A 198 -21.26 -14.56 -1.47
C LEU A 198 -22.30 -15.69 -1.51
N ASN A 199 -21.90 -16.95 -1.39
CA ASN A 199 -22.84 -18.08 -1.35
C ASN A 199 -23.75 -18.01 -0.13
N LYS A 200 -23.23 -17.56 1.02
CA LYS A 200 -23.98 -17.48 2.27
C LYS A 200 -24.95 -16.30 2.30
N ASN A 201 -24.52 -15.12 1.87
CA ASN A 201 -25.27 -13.87 2.05
C ASN A 201 -26.04 -13.43 0.80
N LEU A 202 -25.53 -13.75 -0.40
CA LEU A 202 -26.12 -13.36 -1.68
C LEU A 202 -26.22 -14.56 -2.66
N PRO A 203 -26.88 -15.67 -2.26
CA PRO A 203 -26.94 -16.89 -3.09
C PRO A 203 -27.66 -16.69 -4.42
N LYS A 204 -28.53 -15.68 -4.52
CA LYS A 204 -29.33 -15.38 -5.72
C LYS A 204 -28.70 -14.32 -6.63
N ALA A 205 -27.64 -13.65 -6.18
CA ALA A 205 -27.03 -12.57 -6.95
C ALA A 205 -26.18 -13.14 -8.09
N GLN A 206 -26.35 -12.59 -9.29
CA GLN A 206 -25.50 -12.91 -10.44
C GLN A 206 -24.13 -12.26 -10.24
N ARG A 207 -23.07 -12.99 -10.60
CA ARG A 207 -21.67 -12.55 -10.42
C ARG A 207 -21.06 -12.34 -11.79
N GLU A 208 -20.57 -11.13 -12.04
CA GLU A 208 -20.01 -10.75 -13.33
C GLU A 208 -18.58 -10.24 -13.17
N ALA A 209 -17.66 -10.86 -13.92
CA ALA A 209 -16.26 -10.51 -13.90
C ALA A 209 -16.01 -9.30 -14.81
N VAL A 210 -15.33 -8.29 -14.28
CA VAL A 210 -14.88 -7.09 -14.99
C VAL A 210 -13.36 -6.94 -14.92
N THR A 211 -12.81 -5.93 -15.60
CA THR A 211 -11.36 -5.75 -15.77
C THR A 211 -10.61 -5.42 -14.49
N SER A 212 -11.25 -4.79 -13.49
CA SER A 212 -10.64 -4.52 -12.18
C SER A 212 -11.69 -4.24 -11.10
N ASN A 213 -11.31 -4.39 -9.84
CA ASN A 213 -12.15 -4.03 -8.69
C ASN A 213 -12.55 -2.55 -8.69
N ALA A 214 -11.60 -1.67 -9.02
CA ALA A 214 -11.86 -0.23 -9.12
C ALA A 214 -12.81 0.09 -10.28
N ARG A 215 -12.70 -0.60 -11.43
CA ARG A 215 -13.67 -0.47 -12.51
C ARG A 215 -15.06 -0.94 -12.08
N ALA A 216 -15.17 -2.01 -11.30
CA ALA A 216 -16.44 -2.45 -10.75
C ALA A 216 -17.10 -1.35 -9.89
N ALA A 217 -16.34 -0.74 -8.97
CA ALA A 217 -16.83 0.37 -8.15
C ALA A 217 -17.26 1.57 -9.01
N GLN A 218 -16.45 1.94 -10.00
CA GLN A 218 -16.79 3.01 -10.95
C GLN A 218 -18.07 2.70 -11.74
N MET A 219 -18.25 1.45 -12.21
CA MET A 219 -19.46 1.02 -12.92
C MET A 219 -20.70 1.15 -12.04
N ILE A 220 -20.62 0.78 -10.76
CA ILE A 220 -21.75 0.96 -9.82
C ILE A 220 -22.06 2.44 -9.63
N HIS A 221 -21.05 3.32 -9.61
CA HIS A 221 -21.25 4.75 -9.56
C HIS A 221 -21.94 5.29 -10.84
N GLU A 222 -21.52 4.82 -12.03
CA GLU A 222 -22.03 5.25 -13.34
C GLU A 222 -23.43 4.70 -13.68
N LEU A 223 -23.71 3.43 -13.41
CA LEU A 223 -24.97 2.73 -13.76
C LEU A 223 -26.21 3.29 -13.04
N VAL A 224 -26.01 4.13 -12.03
CA VAL A 224 -27.07 4.72 -11.21
C VAL A 224 -27.85 5.83 -11.94
N SER A 225 -27.41 6.29 -13.12
CA SER A 225 -28.23 7.17 -13.95
C SER A 225 -29.54 6.51 -14.45
N ALA A 226 -29.71 5.20 -14.25
CA ALA A 226 -30.98 4.50 -14.43
C ALA A 226 -31.55 4.09 -13.05
N GLU A 227 -32.72 4.62 -12.68
CA GLU A 227 -33.44 4.24 -11.47
C GLU A 227 -33.67 2.72 -11.42
N GLY A 228 -33.38 2.08 -10.27
CA GLY A 228 -33.72 0.66 -10.02
C GLY A 228 -32.59 -0.35 -10.21
N THR A 229 -31.33 0.08 -10.36
CA THR A 229 -30.20 -0.85 -10.45
C THR A 229 -29.79 -1.37 -9.07
N PHE A 230 -30.09 -2.65 -8.78
CA PHE A 230 -29.70 -3.34 -7.55
C PHE A 230 -28.36 -4.05 -7.68
N ALA A 231 -27.30 -3.28 -7.91
CA ALA A 231 -25.97 -3.82 -8.13
C ALA A 231 -25.00 -3.46 -6.99
N ALA A 232 -24.02 -4.32 -6.77
CA ALA A 232 -22.90 -4.10 -5.87
C ALA A 232 -21.57 -4.39 -6.57
N ALA A 233 -20.49 -3.81 -6.05
CA ALA A 233 -19.12 -4.10 -6.45
C ALA A 233 -18.35 -4.72 -5.28
N ILE A 234 -17.41 -5.61 -5.58
CA ILE A 234 -16.37 -5.99 -4.60
C ILE A 234 -15.12 -5.19 -4.92
N ALA A 235 -14.68 -4.34 -3.98
CA ALA A 235 -13.48 -3.53 -4.13
C ALA A 235 -12.88 -3.13 -2.79
N SER A 236 -11.78 -2.37 -2.84
CA SER A 236 -11.13 -1.81 -1.66
C SER A 236 -12.02 -0.78 -0.97
N LYS A 237 -11.78 -0.56 0.33
CA LYS A 237 -12.40 0.56 1.06
C LYS A 237 -12.08 1.91 0.42
N ARG A 238 -10.88 2.06 -0.14
CA ARG A 238 -10.46 3.26 -0.87
C ARG A 238 -11.35 3.57 -2.06
N ALA A 239 -11.78 2.55 -2.81
CA ALA A 239 -12.71 2.74 -3.92
C ALA A 239 -14.08 3.24 -3.45
N ALA A 240 -14.53 2.86 -2.25
CA ALA A 240 -15.77 3.35 -1.67
C ALA A 240 -15.73 4.86 -1.42
N GLU A 241 -14.62 5.36 -0.85
CA GLU A 241 -14.39 6.79 -0.63
C GLU A 241 -14.31 7.57 -1.94
N LEU A 242 -13.58 7.03 -2.92
CA LEU A 242 -13.34 7.70 -4.20
C LEU A 242 -14.64 7.88 -5.02
N PHE A 243 -15.52 6.88 -4.98
CA PHE A 243 -16.74 6.85 -5.78
C PHE A 243 -18.01 7.14 -4.97
N ASP A 244 -17.88 7.60 -3.72
CA ASP A 244 -19.00 7.91 -2.82
C ASP A 244 -20.00 6.75 -2.73
N LEU A 245 -19.51 5.55 -2.42
CA LEU A 245 -20.33 4.32 -2.30
C LEU A 245 -20.46 3.91 -0.83
N ASN A 246 -21.62 3.33 -0.48
CA ASN A 246 -21.82 2.75 0.84
C ASN A 246 -21.07 1.42 0.93
N VAL A 247 -20.44 1.21 2.07
CA VAL A 247 -19.85 -0.07 2.45
C VAL A 247 -20.94 -0.90 3.14
N LEU A 248 -21.43 -1.95 2.47
CA LEU A 248 -22.48 -2.83 2.99
C LEU A 248 -21.93 -3.95 3.86
N ALA A 249 -20.72 -4.41 3.55
CA ALA A 249 -19.99 -5.39 4.32
C ALA A 249 -18.49 -5.17 4.13
N GLU A 250 -17.72 -5.33 5.21
CA GLU A 250 -16.26 -5.29 5.23
C GLU A 250 -15.70 -6.70 5.48
N ASN A 251 -14.49 -6.95 5.00
CA ASN A 251 -13.74 -8.18 5.20
C ASN A 251 -14.51 -9.43 4.71
N ILE A 252 -14.98 -9.39 3.46
CA ILE A 252 -15.76 -10.47 2.84
C ILE A 252 -14.90 -11.51 2.13
N GLU A 253 -13.57 -11.37 2.19
CA GLU A 253 -12.62 -12.37 1.73
C GLU A 253 -12.70 -13.67 2.55
N ASP A 254 -12.48 -14.78 1.86
CA ASP A 254 -12.49 -16.13 2.44
C ASP A 254 -11.22 -16.37 3.29
N ASP A 255 -10.07 -15.77 2.91
CA ASP A 255 -8.83 -15.80 3.70
C ASP A 255 -8.44 -14.41 4.23
N PRO A 256 -8.58 -14.15 5.54
CA PRO A 256 -8.23 -12.85 6.15
C PRO A 256 -6.72 -12.57 6.18
N LYS A 257 -5.87 -13.55 5.82
CA LYS A 257 -4.41 -13.37 5.75
C LYS A 257 -3.93 -12.95 4.36
N ASN A 258 -4.83 -12.80 3.39
CA ASN A 258 -4.49 -12.38 2.04
C ASN A 258 -3.68 -11.07 2.08
N THR A 259 -2.44 -11.12 1.64
CA THR A 259 -1.51 -9.98 1.69
C THR A 259 -0.81 -9.86 0.35
N THR A 260 -0.82 -8.64 -0.21
CA THR A 260 -0.03 -8.31 -1.39
C THR A 260 1.21 -7.55 -0.95
N ARG A 261 2.36 -7.99 -1.45
CA ARG A 261 3.65 -7.33 -1.26
C ARG A 261 3.92 -6.44 -2.47
N PHE A 262 4.20 -5.18 -2.18
CA PHE A 262 4.57 -4.16 -3.15
C PHE A 262 6.02 -3.74 -2.95
N LEU A 263 6.71 -3.43 -4.04
CA LEU A 263 8.04 -2.84 -4.04
C LEU A 263 7.95 -1.36 -4.36
N VAL A 264 8.78 -0.58 -3.67
CA VAL A 264 9.02 0.83 -3.98
C VAL A 264 10.28 0.89 -4.82
N LEU A 265 10.15 1.39 -6.05
CA LEU A 265 11.23 1.52 -7.00
C LEU A 265 11.70 2.97 -7.10
N GLY A 266 13.01 3.17 -7.25
CA GLY A 266 13.62 4.46 -7.47
C GLY A 266 14.94 4.33 -8.23
N THR A 267 15.59 5.46 -8.49
CA THR A 267 16.81 5.55 -9.33
C THR A 267 18.12 5.56 -8.54
N HIS A 268 18.06 5.52 -7.20
CA HIS A 268 19.23 5.60 -6.32
C HIS A 268 19.31 4.41 -5.37
N ASP A 269 20.53 4.14 -4.91
CA ASP A 269 20.78 3.12 -3.88
C ASP A 269 20.39 3.63 -2.50
N VAL A 270 19.89 2.71 -1.68
CA VAL A 270 19.48 2.98 -0.30
C VAL A 270 20.57 2.48 0.66
N THR A 271 20.90 3.29 1.67
CA THR A 271 21.91 2.90 2.66
C THR A 271 21.36 1.90 3.69
N PRO A 272 22.20 1.08 4.36
CA PRO A 272 21.71 0.04 5.27
C PRO A 272 20.90 0.59 6.46
N SER A 273 19.72 0.01 6.73
CA SER A 273 18.86 0.34 7.87
C SER A 273 19.11 -0.55 9.10
N GLY A 274 19.87 -1.65 8.94
CA GLY A 274 20.23 -2.60 9.99
C GLY A 274 19.25 -3.77 10.15
N ARG A 275 18.07 -3.73 9.51
CA ARG A 275 17.26 -4.93 9.23
C ARG A 275 16.79 -4.86 7.79
N ASP A 276 17.72 -5.22 6.92
CA ASP A 276 17.57 -5.05 5.49
C ASP A 276 17.20 -6.37 4.83
N LYS A 277 16.50 -6.27 3.70
CA LYS A 277 16.22 -7.39 2.82
C LYS A 277 16.92 -7.14 1.51
N THR A 278 17.60 -8.16 0.98
CA THR A 278 18.24 -8.11 -0.32
C THR A 278 17.52 -9.08 -1.26
N SER A 279 17.04 -8.56 -2.39
CA SER A 279 16.51 -9.38 -3.48
C SER A 279 17.64 -9.67 -4.47
N LEU A 280 17.82 -10.95 -4.79
CA LEU A 280 18.83 -11.41 -5.75
C LEU A 280 18.14 -12.26 -6.81
N VAL A 281 18.48 -12.01 -8.07
CA VAL A 281 18.22 -12.99 -9.14
C VAL A 281 19.54 -13.61 -9.53
N MET A 282 19.57 -14.94 -9.53
CA MET A 282 20.77 -15.72 -9.78
C MET A 282 20.48 -16.70 -10.91
N SER A 283 21.47 -16.94 -11.77
CA SER A 283 21.38 -17.96 -12.80
C SER A 283 22.50 -18.98 -12.60
N ALA A 284 22.19 -20.25 -12.86
CA ALA A 284 23.15 -21.32 -12.91
C ALA A 284 22.86 -22.24 -14.09
N LYS A 285 23.88 -22.97 -14.55
CA LYS A 285 23.68 -24.02 -15.55
C LYS A 285 22.74 -25.09 -14.99
N ASN A 286 21.82 -25.59 -15.82
CA ASN A 286 20.90 -26.63 -15.42
C ASN A 286 21.63 -27.98 -15.28
N GLN A 287 22.18 -28.23 -14.09
CA GLN A 287 22.90 -29.45 -13.74
C GLN A 287 22.57 -29.86 -12.29
N PRO A 288 22.63 -31.17 -11.96
CA PRO A 288 22.41 -31.63 -10.59
C PRO A 288 23.29 -30.89 -9.58
N GLY A 289 22.68 -30.39 -8.51
CA GLY A 289 23.38 -29.66 -7.43
C GLY A 289 23.60 -28.16 -7.68
N ALA A 290 23.22 -27.61 -8.83
CA ALA A 290 23.45 -26.20 -9.15
C ALA A 290 22.80 -25.23 -8.15
N VAL A 291 21.53 -25.45 -7.78
CA VAL A 291 20.81 -24.62 -6.79
C VAL A 291 21.46 -24.71 -5.41
N VAL A 292 21.90 -25.91 -5.00
CA VAL A 292 22.58 -26.10 -3.70
C VAL A 292 23.85 -25.26 -3.65
N GLN A 293 24.65 -25.28 -4.72
CA GLN A 293 25.87 -24.48 -4.82
C GLN A 293 25.60 -22.97 -4.80
N LEU A 294 24.49 -22.52 -5.41
CA LEU A 294 24.08 -21.11 -5.35
C LEU A 294 23.71 -20.67 -3.93
N LEU A 295 23.06 -21.53 -3.15
CA LEU A 295 22.54 -21.17 -1.81
C LEU A 295 23.54 -21.43 -0.66
N GLU A 296 24.54 -22.30 -0.87
CA GLU A 296 25.55 -22.65 0.13
C GLU A 296 26.24 -21.43 0.78
N PRO A 297 26.65 -20.37 0.03
CA PRO A 297 27.28 -19.20 0.63
C PRO A 297 26.38 -18.48 1.64
N LEU A 298 25.06 -18.45 1.43
CA LEU A 298 24.12 -17.79 2.34
C LEU A 298 24.07 -18.52 3.67
N SER A 299 23.93 -19.85 3.64
CA SER A 299 23.93 -20.68 4.84
C SER A 299 25.25 -20.59 5.61
N ARG A 300 26.39 -20.63 4.91
CA ARG A 300 27.73 -20.52 5.52
C ARG A 300 27.94 -19.22 6.29
N HIS A 301 27.31 -18.13 5.86
CA HIS A 301 27.39 -16.82 6.51
C HIS A 301 26.20 -16.53 7.45
N GLY A 302 25.33 -17.51 7.69
CA GLY A 302 24.16 -17.33 8.56
C GLY A 302 23.13 -16.35 8.01
N VAL A 303 23.09 -16.14 6.70
CA VAL A 303 22.12 -15.24 6.03
C VAL A 303 20.81 -16.00 5.83
N SER A 304 19.76 -15.55 6.53
CA SER A 304 18.43 -16.13 6.40
C SER A 304 17.77 -15.75 5.08
N MET A 305 17.10 -16.70 4.44
CA MET A 305 16.28 -16.47 3.25
C MET A 305 14.81 -16.38 3.62
N THR A 306 14.14 -15.34 3.14
CA THR A 306 12.70 -15.17 3.35
C THR A 306 11.86 -15.62 2.15
N LYS A 307 12.48 -15.87 0.99
CA LYS A 307 11.82 -16.28 -0.25
C LYS A 307 12.82 -16.99 -1.16
N PHE A 308 12.34 -18.01 -1.87
CA PHE A 308 13.05 -18.70 -2.94
C PHE A 308 12.05 -19.07 -4.03
N GLU A 309 12.41 -18.82 -5.29
CA GLU A 309 11.59 -19.11 -6.47
C GLU A 309 12.52 -19.51 -7.60
N SER A 310 12.16 -20.56 -8.34
CA SER A 310 12.97 -21.16 -9.41
C SER A 310 12.15 -21.35 -10.67
#